data_AF-A0A090SS53-F1
#
_entry.id   AF-A0A090SS53-F1
#
_cell.length_a   1.000
_cell.length_b   1.000
_cell.length_c   1.000
_cell.angle_alpha   90.00
_cell.angle_beta   90.00
_cell.angle_gamma   90.00
#
_symmetry.space_group_name_H-M   'P 1'
#
loop_
_entity.id
_entity.type
_entity.pdbx_description
1 polymer ?
#
loop_
_entity_poly.entity_id
_entity_poly.type
_entity_poly.pdbx_seq_one_letter_code
_entity_poly.pdbx_strand_id
1 'polypeptide(L)'
;MNKHYFSRLLSLLLVLFISSCGGGGDSSDASPNSRKKGTVYGVVFDAPVSGSKVTVWEFKDGTVGRNLGSAVTDQLGNYEVEVTSASMPIYVEALGGAYRDPITSEVITVSNGKSLTMSSVANYQEGVTQPIMVTPLTHMVSGLTEFNVQAGVSASSAINDALERFESMYGFDVNEIKPIDITQGGQSSYAQSGHKYGALLTAYSSFSGDLINKYPSDESRTLYTSMHLSDIQYRDIRADGVLDGQEVDGNGVAKKMNFGQVDITADIYTNDLSQHTLIVVNNPDLNLSGTSAEDYQEFATQLNILGTSSDTSGVVAPRDMKPIDETPPEISREGGNVLAGADQITLAISDDVGVNDVTVS
;
A
#
# COMPACT_ATOMS: atom_id res chain seq x y z
N MET A 1 -20.40 -74.00 -49.63
CA MET A 1 -19.36 -73.41 -48.76
C MET A 1 -19.46 -74.07 -47.39
N ASN A 2 -18.33 -74.58 -46.90
CA ASN A 2 -18.14 -75.49 -45.75
C ASN A 2 -18.63 -74.89 -44.42
N LYS A 3 -19.30 -75.59 -43.49
CA LYS A 3 -18.99 -76.78 -42.64
C LYS A 3 -17.99 -76.51 -41.49
N HIS A 4 -18.40 -76.90 -40.26
CA HIS A 4 -17.63 -77.31 -39.05
C HIS A 4 -17.72 -76.38 -37.81
N TYR A 5 -18.41 -76.84 -36.75
CA TYR A 5 -17.92 -77.48 -35.49
C TYR A 5 -17.33 -76.42 -34.53
N PHE A 6 -17.49 -76.44 -33.19
CA PHE A 6 -17.36 -77.54 -32.25
C PHE A 6 -17.73 -77.02 -30.83
N SER A 7 -18.38 -77.87 -30.04
CA SER A 7 -18.61 -77.72 -28.60
C SER A 7 -17.32 -78.02 -27.81
N ARG A 8 -17.04 -77.32 -26.69
CA ARG A 8 -16.59 -77.94 -25.42
C ARG A 8 -16.28 -76.92 -24.30
N LEU A 9 -16.83 -77.23 -23.13
CA LEU A 9 -16.35 -76.98 -21.77
C LEU A 9 -14.82 -76.84 -21.65
N LEU A 10 -14.32 -75.91 -20.83
CA LEU A 10 -13.44 -76.24 -19.69
C LEU A 10 -13.28 -75.08 -18.70
N SER A 11 -13.62 -75.34 -17.45
CA SER A 11 -13.32 -74.54 -16.25
C SER A 11 -11.82 -74.34 -16.07
N LEU A 12 -11.40 -73.17 -15.60
CA LEU A 12 -10.22 -73.07 -14.73
C LEU A 12 -10.35 -71.92 -13.73
N LEU A 13 -10.67 -72.32 -12.50
CA LEU A 13 -10.60 -71.56 -11.26
C LEU A 13 -9.12 -71.43 -10.89
N LEU A 14 -8.57 -70.21 -10.84
CA LEU A 14 -7.21 -69.96 -10.38
C LEU A 14 -7.26 -69.14 -9.08
N VAL A 15 -7.31 -69.85 -7.96
CA VAL A 15 -7.02 -69.31 -6.62
C VAL A 15 -5.52 -69.45 -6.40
N LEU A 16 -4.80 -68.33 -6.49
CA LEU A 16 -3.40 -68.24 -6.08
C LEU A 16 -3.34 -67.62 -4.68
N PHE A 17 -3.10 -68.48 -3.69
CA PHE A 17 -2.58 -68.10 -2.38
C PHE A 17 -1.16 -67.60 -2.55
N ILE A 18 -0.93 -66.32 -2.31
CA ILE A 18 0.41 -65.78 -2.05
C ILE A 18 0.52 -65.56 -0.56
N SER A 19 1.17 -66.52 0.11
CA SER A 19 1.72 -66.37 1.45
C SER A 19 2.78 -65.27 1.44
N SER A 20 2.46 -64.12 2.05
CA SER A 20 3.44 -63.09 2.34
C SER A 20 4.21 -63.46 3.60
N CYS A 21 5.51 -63.70 3.42
CA CYS A 21 6.53 -63.74 4.45
C CYS A 21 7.31 -62.43 4.32
N GLY A 22 7.39 -61.66 5.39
CA GLY A 22 8.11 -60.39 5.51
C GLY A 22 7.51 -59.65 6.69
N GLY A 23 8.12 -59.65 7.87
CA GLY A 23 9.52 -59.34 8.12
C GLY A 23 9.51 -57.96 8.80
N GLY A 24 9.75 -57.94 10.11
CA GLY A 24 9.64 -56.75 10.94
C GLY A 24 10.50 -55.59 10.40
N GLY A 25 9.91 -54.40 10.44
CA GLY A 25 10.60 -53.14 10.23
C GLY A 25 9.81 -52.09 10.99
N ASP A 26 10.49 -51.39 11.90
CA ASP A 26 9.97 -50.25 12.62
C ASP A 26 9.22 -49.33 11.65
N SER A 27 7.93 -49.12 11.93
CA SER A 27 7.15 -48.09 11.28
C SER A 27 7.67 -46.74 11.76
N SER A 28 8.73 -46.24 11.12
CA SER A 28 8.89 -44.81 10.97
C SER A 28 7.67 -44.35 10.19
N ASP A 29 6.82 -43.61 10.89
CA ASP A 29 5.62 -43.00 10.35
C ASP A 29 5.99 -42.21 9.08
N ALA A 30 5.70 -42.77 7.90
CA ALA A 30 5.96 -42.17 6.60
C ALA A 30 4.87 -41.16 6.20
N SER A 31 4.10 -40.69 7.19
CA SER A 31 3.25 -39.53 7.05
C SER A 31 4.08 -38.34 6.59
N PRO A 32 3.72 -37.64 5.50
CA PRO A 32 4.38 -36.39 5.14
C PRO A 32 4.42 -35.48 6.37
N ASN A 33 5.56 -34.87 6.66
CA ASN A 33 5.68 -33.92 7.77
C ASN A 33 4.54 -32.89 7.66
N SER A 34 3.76 -32.73 8.73
CA SER A 34 2.73 -31.69 8.77
C SER A 34 3.39 -30.33 8.61
N ARG A 35 2.87 -29.51 7.69
CA ARG A 35 3.39 -28.14 7.50
C ARG A 35 3.35 -27.38 8.82
N LYS A 36 4.41 -26.63 9.11
CA LYS A 36 4.45 -25.77 10.29
C LYS A 36 3.46 -24.63 10.12
N LYS A 37 2.76 -24.29 11.20
CA LYS A 37 1.93 -23.09 11.28
C LYS A 37 2.82 -21.88 11.47
N GLY A 38 2.54 -20.81 10.75
CA GLY A 38 3.07 -19.49 11.05
C GLY A 38 1.96 -18.45 11.07
N THR A 39 2.35 -17.19 11.10
CA THR A 39 1.42 -16.07 11.28
C THR A 39 1.77 -14.95 10.32
N VAL A 40 0.77 -14.40 9.65
CA VAL A 40 0.88 -13.13 8.92
C VAL A 40 0.12 -12.08 9.73
N TYR A 41 0.76 -10.96 10.03
CA TYR A 41 0.15 -9.91 10.85
C TYR A 41 0.55 -8.52 10.33
N GLY A 42 -0.22 -7.51 10.68
CA GLY A 42 0.09 -6.14 10.28
C GLY A 42 -1.07 -5.19 10.55
N VAL A 43 -1.11 -4.10 9.79
CA VAL A 43 -2.19 -3.12 9.82
C VAL A 43 -2.72 -2.87 8.42
N VAL A 44 -4.03 -2.68 8.29
CA VAL A 44 -4.64 -2.06 7.10
C VAL A 44 -4.74 -0.56 7.37
N PHE A 45 -3.98 0.25 6.64
CA PHE A 45 -3.74 1.64 7.01
C PHE A 45 -3.63 2.58 5.81
N ASP A 46 -4.41 3.65 5.90
CA ASP A 46 -4.32 4.92 5.16
C ASP A 46 -4.63 6.05 6.18
N ALA A 47 -5.72 5.85 6.92
CA ALA A 47 -5.77 5.92 8.38
C ALA A 47 -6.16 4.52 8.91
N PRO A 48 -6.26 4.24 10.22
CA PRO A 48 -6.69 2.93 10.71
C PRO A 48 -7.99 2.44 10.06
N VAL A 49 -7.92 1.37 9.24
CA VAL A 49 -9.10 0.81 8.55
C VAL A 49 -9.69 -0.30 9.41
N SER A 50 -10.82 -0.03 10.07
CA SER A 50 -11.49 -0.97 10.95
C SER A 50 -12.53 -1.82 10.24
N GLY A 51 -12.69 -3.08 10.65
CA GLY A 51 -13.70 -4.00 10.12
C GLY A 51 -13.44 -4.49 8.69
N SER A 52 -12.23 -4.31 8.17
CA SER A 52 -11.84 -4.83 6.86
C SER A 52 -11.58 -6.33 6.95
N LYS A 53 -12.05 -7.10 5.97
CA LYS A 53 -11.74 -8.54 5.88
C LYS A 53 -10.38 -8.70 5.22
N VAL A 54 -9.39 -9.15 5.98
CA VAL A 54 -8.06 -9.47 5.47
C VAL A 54 -8.01 -10.95 5.12
N THR A 55 -7.64 -11.27 3.88
CA THR A 55 -7.51 -12.65 3.40
C THR A 55 -6.11 -12.88 2.85
N VAL A 56 -5.46 -13.96 3.28
CA VAL A 56 -4.14 -14.36 2.78
C VAL A 56 -4.33 -15.48 1.77
N TRP A 57 -3.75 -15.33 0.59
CA TRP A 57 -3.83 -16.29 -0.51
C TRP A 57 -2.44 -16.77 -0.91
N GLU A 58 -2.36 -18.01 -1.38
CA GLU A 58 -1.22 -18.44 -2.18
C GLU A 58 -1.13 -17.57 -3.44
N PHE A 59 0.06 -17.13 -3.81
CA PHE A 59 0.29 -16.35 -5.02
C PHE A 59 1.28 -17.06 -5.93
N LYS A 60 0.86 -17.36 -7.16
CA LYS A 60 1.72 -18.04 -8.12
C LYS A 60 1.37 -17.61 -9.54
N ASP A 61 2.39 -17.29 -10.33
CA ASP A 61 2.26 -16.96 -11.75
C ASP A 61 1.18 -15.89 -12.01
N GLY A 62 1.08 -14.89 -11.11
CA GLY A 62 0.16 -13.76 -11.26
C GLY A 62 -1.28 -14.07 -10.87
N THR A 63 -1.51 -15.25 -10.29
CA THR A 63 -2.85 -15.71 -9.90
C THR A 63 -2.92 -15.98 -8.40
N VAL A 64 -4.02 -15.54 -7.79
CA VAL A 64 -4.39 -15.93 -6.44
C VAL A 64 -4.90 -17.38 -6.45
N GLY A 65 -4.34 -18.19 -5.57
CA GLY A 65 -4.60 -19.62 -5.47
C GLY A 65 -5.47 -19.95 -4.27
N ARG A 66 -5.01 -20.89 -3.45
CA ARG A 66 -5.72 -21.35 -2.26
C ARG A 66 -5.75 -20.26 -1.18
N ASN A 67 -6.90 -20.12 -0.52
CA ASN A 67 -7.03 -19.31 0.70
C ASN A 67 -6.24 -19.97 1.84
N LEU A 68 -5.32 -19.23 2.44
CA LEU A 68 -4.47 -19.67 3.55
C LEU A 68 -5.04 -19.30 4.93
N GLY A 69 -5.95 -18.32 4.98
CA GLY A 69 -6.62 -17.86 6.19
C GLY A 69 -7.26 -16.48 5.99
N SER A 70 -8.04 -16.05 6.97
CA SER A 70 -8.62 -14.70 6.99
C SER A 70 -8.81 -14.19 8.41
N ALA A 71 -8.81 -12.87 8.57
CA ALA A 71 -9.13 -12.16 9.80
C ALA A 71 -9.96 -10.90 9.50
N VAL A 72 -10.42 -10.22 10.53
CA VAL A 72 -11.07 -8.91 10.44
C VAL A 72 -10.23 -7.92 11.24
N THR A 73 -10.00 -6.73 10.68
CA THR A 73 -9.21 -5.71 11.37
C THR A 73 -9.90 -5.17 12.61
N ASP A 74 -9.12 -4.87 13.64
CA ASP A 74 -9.60 -4.21 14.86
C ASP A 74 -9.85 -2.69 14.66
N GLN A 75 -10.10 -1.95 15.75
CA GLN A 75 -10.35 -0.50 15.69
C GLN A 75 -9.12 0.33 15.27
N LEU A 76 -7.93 -0.24 15.41
CA LEU A 76 -6.65 0.36 15.04
C LEU A 76 -6.15 -0.19 13.69
N GLY A 77 -6.98 -0.94 12.96
CA GLY A 77 -6.66 -1.55 11.69
C GLY A 77 -5.77 -2.79 11.77
N ASN A 78 -5.42 -3.28 12.97
CA ASN A 78 -4.52 -4.42 13.10
C ASN A 78 -5.24 -5.72 12.72
N TYR A 79 -4.48 -6.65 12.14
CA TYR A 79 -4.96 -8.00 11.84
C TYR A 79 -3.88 -9.04 12.14
N GLU A 80 -4.31 -10.28 12.37
CA GLU A 80 -3.45 -11.44 12.53
C GLU A 80 -4.13 -12.67 11.91
N VAL A 81 -3.43 -13.38 11.03
CA VAL A 81 -3.92 -14.58 10.33
C VAL A 81 -2.94 -15.72 10.55
N GLU A 82 -3.40 -16.80 11.18
CA GLU A 82 -2.65 -18.06 11.21
C GLU A 82 -2.64 -18.70 9.83
N VAL A 83 -1.46 -19.03 9.31
CA VAL A 83 -1.27 -19.61 7.98
C VAL A 83 -0.59 -20.97 8.06
N THR A 84 -1.07 -21.91 7.24
CA THR A 84 -0.43 -23.23 7.05
C THR A 84 -0.04 -23.39 5.58
N SER A 85 1.15 -22.88 5.24
CA SER A 85 1.69 -22.93 3.89
C SER A 85 3.17 -23.29 3.87
N ALA A 86 3.64 -23.81 2.74
CA ALA A 86 5.07 -23.94 2.48
C ALA A 86 5.67 -22.56 2.19
N SER A 87 7.00 -22.44 2.17
CA SER A 87 7.64 -21.20 1.72
C SER A 87 7.27 -20.90 0.27
N MET A 88 6.58 -19.79 0.03
CA MET A 88 6.08 -19.39 -1.28
C MET A 88 5.62 -17.92 -1.28
N PRO A 89 5.45 -17.30 -2.46
CA PRO A 89 4.78 -16.01 -2.55
C PRO A 89 3.34 -16.08 -2.04
N ILE A 90 2.91 -15.04 -1.33
CA ILE A 90 1.55 -14.84 -0.85
C ILE A 90 1.02 -13.48 -1.27
N TYR A 91 -0.31 -13.40 -1.40
CA TYR A 91 -1.06 -12.17 -1.66
C TYR A 91 -2.00 -11.93 -0.48
N VAL A 92 -1.94 -10.72 0.09
CA VAL A 92 -2.76 -10.31 1.21
C VAL A 92 -3.75 -9.26 0.70
N GLU A 93 -5.04 -9.52 0.80
CA GLU A 93 -6.10 -8.63 0.34
C GLU A 93 -6.90 -8.13 1.55
N ALA A 94 -7.10 -6.83 1.66
CA ALA A 94 -8.03 -6.23 2.60
C ALA A 94 -9.26 -5.70 1.82
N LEU A 95 -10.45 -6.20 2.17
CA LEU A 95 -11.70 -5.84 1.51
C LEU A 95 -12.73 -5.28 2.50
N GLY A 96 -13.30 -4.12 2.16
CA GLY A 96 -14.30 -3.41 2.95
C GLY A 96 -13.69 -2.74 4.18
N GLY A 97 -14.53 -2.58 5.22
CA GLY A 97 -14.18 -1.82 6.42
C GLY A 97 -14.49 -0.33 6.28
N ALA A 98 -13.97 0.44 7.23
CA ALA A 98 -14.15 1.88 7.29
C ALA A 98 -12.90 2.54 7.89
N TYR A 99 -12.55 3.73 7.41
CA TYR A 99 -11.59 4.60 8.08
C TYR A 99 -12.20 5.98 8.32
N ARG A 100 -11.66 6.70 9.30
CA ARG A 100 -11.96 8.12 9.47
C ARG A 100 -10.90 8.90 8.72
N ASP A 101 -11.32 9.67 7.73
CA ASP A 101 -10.42 10.50 6.96
C ASP A 101 -9.86 11.63 7.85
N PRO A 102 -8.52 11.79 7.97
CA PRO A 102 -7.91 12.68 8.94
C PRO A 102 -8.17 14.17 8.67
N ILE A 103 -8.48 14.54 7.42
CA ILE A 103 -8.66 15.95 7.02
C ILE A 103 -10.14 16.35 7.09
N THR A 104 -11.02 15.53 6.54
CA THR A 104 -12.47 15.81 6.50
C THR A 104 -13.20 15.34 7.75
N SER A 105 -12.56 14.49 8.57
CA SER A 105 -13.14 13.80 9.73
C SER A 105 -14.32 12.87 9.40
N GLU A 106 -14.60 12.61 8.12
CA GLU A 106 -15.69 11.72 7.71
C GLU A 106 -15.33 10.25 7.81
N VAL A 107 -16.35 9.41 7.99
CA VAL A 107 -16.19 7.96 7.95
C VAL A 107 -16.40 7.50 6.52
N ILE A 108 -15.34 6.99 5.89
CA ILE A 108 -15.36 6.51 4.52
C ILE A 108 -15.49 4.99 4.54
N THR A 109 -16.54 4.47 3.89
CA THR A 109 -16.81 3.02 3.70
C THR A 109 -16.88 2.63 2.23
N VAL A 110 -17.09 3.62 1.37
CA VAL A 110 -17.21 3.49 -0.09
C VAL A 110 -16.42 4.63 -0.69
N SER A 111 -15.63 4.32 -1.71
CA SER A 111 -14.75 5.26 -2.40
C SER A 111 -14.95 5.09 -3.90
N ASN A 112 -15.31 6.18 -4.58
CA ASN A 112 -15.67 6.19 -6.01
C ASN A 112 -16.63 5.04 -6.41
N GLY A 113 -17.69 4.86 -5.62
CA GLY A 113 -18.70 3.81 -5.84
C GLY A 113 -18.24 2.37 -5.58
N LYS A 114 -17.00 2.15 -5.11
CA LYS A 114 -16.44 0.84 -4.79
C LYS A 114 -16.30 0.64 -3.28
N SER A 115 -16.38 -0.61 -2.82
CA SER A 115 -15.91 -0.96 -1.47
C SER A 115 -14.40 -0.73 -1.36
N LEU A 116 -13.93 -0.36 -0.17
CA LEU A 116 -12.50 -0.15 0.07
C LEU A 116 -11.73 -1.44 -0.23
N THR A 117 -10.63 -1.33 -0.94
CA THR A 117 -9.76 -2.46 -1.27
C THR A 117 -8.31 -2.02 -1.29
N MET A 118 -7.43 -2.82 -0.70
CA MET A 118 -5.98 -2.65 -0.79
C MET A 118 -5.35 -4.04 -0.73
N SER A 119 -4.12 -4.14 -1.23
CA SER A 119 -3.39 -5.41 -1.22
C SER A 119 -1.94 -5.23 -0.83
N SER A 120 -1.31 -6.35 -0.50
CA SER A 120 0.13 -6.48 -0.35
C SER A 120 0.58 -7.85 -0.84
N VAL A 121 1.87 -8.00 -1.09
CA VAL A 121 2.51 -9.24 -1.52
C VAL A 121 3.80 -9.46 -0.74
N ALA A 122 4.12 -10.71 -0.45
CA ALA A 122 5.37 -11.06 0.22
C ALA A 122 5.85 -12.47 -0.14
N ASN A 123 7.15 -12.70 -0.01
CA ASN A 123 7.74 -14.03 -0.07
C ASN A 123 7.68 -14.69 1.32
N TYR A 124 6.64 -15.49 1.56
CA TYR A 124 6.42 -16.16 2.85
C TYR A 124 7.39 -17.32 3.08
N GLN A 125 7.80 -17.52 4.34
CA GLN A 125 8.61 -18.64 4.78
C GLN A 125 7.81 -19.52 5.76
N GLU A 126 7.83 -20.85 5.53
CA GLU A 126 7.06 -21.81 6.33
C GLU A 126 7.35 -21.69 7.83
N GLY A 127 6.27 -21.51 8.61
CA GLY A 127 6.33 -21.48 10.07
C GLY A 127 6.82 -20.16 10.67
N VAL A 128 7.01 -19.13 9.86
CA VAL A 128 7.46 -17.81 10.31
C VAL A 128 6.28 -16.91 10.67
N THR A 129 6.51 -16.03 11.64
CA THR A 129 5.67 -14.86 11.94
C THR A 129 6.18 -13.67 11.13
N GLN A 130 5.42 -13.24 10.13
CA GLN A 130 5.86 -12.23 9.15
C GLN A 130 4.97 -10.98 9.22
N PRO A 131 5.55 -9.78 9.44
CA PRO A 131 4.81 -8.53 9.32
C PRO A 131 4.53 -8.22 7.83
N ILE A 132 3.29 -7.86 7.53
CA ILE A 132 2.86 -7.39 6.22
C ILE A 132 1.85 -6.25 6.41
N MET A 133 2.28 -5.02 6.17
CA MET A 133 1.34 -3.90 6.12
C MET A 133 0.48 -3.96 4.85
N VAL A 134 -0.75 -3.45 4.94
CA VAL A 134 -1.65 -3.28 3.79
C VAL A 134 -2.03 -1.80 3.71
N THR A 135 -1.37 -1.08 2.82
CA THR A 135 -1.46 0.39 2.68
C THR A 135 -1.53 0.76 1.20
N PRO A 136 -1.75 2.05 0.87
CA PRO A 136 -1.60 2.52 -0.51
C PRO A 136 -0.26 2.16 -1.16
N LEU A 137 0.86 2.20 -0.40
CA LEU A 137 2.18 1.90 -0.94
C LEU A 137 2.37 0.41 -1.24
N THR A 138 1.92 -0.48 -0.34
CA THR A 138 1.97 -1.93 -0.60
C THR A 138 0.99 -2.36 -1.69
N HIS A 139 -0.09 -1.59 -1.88
CA HIS A 139 -1.01 -1.80 -2.98
C HIS A 139 -0.32 -1.54 -4.31
N MET A 140 0.43 -0.45 -4.44
CA MET A 140 1.28 -0.21 -5.62
C MET A 140 2.33 -1.32 -5.83
N VAL A 141 3.00 -1.80 -4.76
CA VAL A 141 3.93 -2.94 -4.86
C VAL A 141 3.24 -4.17 -5.45
N SER A 142 1.99 -4.43 -5.07
CA SER A 142 1.19 -5.52 -5.63
C SER A 142 0.94 -5.30 -7.12
N GLY A 143 0.58 -4.08 -7.53
CA GLY A 143 0.35 -3.73 -8.94
C GLY A 143 1.60 -3.93 -9.80
N LEU A 144 2.76 -3.46 -9.34
CA LEU A 144 4.04 -3.66 -10.03
C LEU A 144 4.44 -5.14 -10.09
N THR A 145 4.21 -5.88 -9.00
CA THR A 145 4.45 -7.32 -8.96
C THR A 145 3.60 -8.02 -10.02
N GLU A 146 2.32 -7.69 -10.12
CA GLU A 146 1.43 -8.27 -11.12
C GLU A 146 1.88 -7.94 -12.55
N PHE A 147 2.28 -6.70 -12.82
CA PHE A 147 2.84 -6.29 -14.11
C PHE A 147 4.08 -7.13 -14.46
N ASN A 148 5.05 -7.21 -13.55
CA ASN A 148 6.29 -7.96 -13.74
C ASN A 148 6.02 -9.46 -14.00
N VAL A 149 5.06 -10.05 -13.28
CA VAL A 149 4.69 -11.45 -13.50
C VAL A 149 4.01 -11.66 -14.87
N GLN A 150 3.16 -10.74 -15.30
CA GLN A 150 2.58 -10.76 -16.65
C GLN A 150 3.65 -10.64 -17.74
N ALA A 151 4.74 -9.91 -17.47
CA ALA A 151 5.92 -9.83 -18.33
C ALA A 151 6.81 -11.10 -18.29
N GLY A 152 6.44 -12.12 -17.51
CA GLY A 152 7.12 -13.41 -17.44
C GLY A 152 8.16 -13.54 -16.32
N VAL A 153 8.24 -12.57 -15.40
CA VAL A 153 9.09 -12.67 -14.21
C VAL A 153 8.45 -13.63 -13.19
N SER A 154 9.26 -14.42 -12.48
CA SER A 154 8.70 -15.30 -11.43
C SER A 154 8.09 -14.46 -10.31
N ALA A 155 6.98 -14.92 -9.72
CA ALA A 155 6.30 -14.19 -8.63
C ALA A 155 7.25 -13.82 -7.48
N SER A 156 8.18 -14.70 -7.11
CA SER A 156 9.13 -14.42 -6.03
C SER A 156 10.11 -13.31 -6.38
N SER A 157 10.66 -13.32 -7.60
CA SER A 157 11.56 -12.28 -8.09
C SER A 157 10.85 -10.95 -8.31
N ALA A 158 9.62 -10.99 -8.81
CA ALA A 158 8.80 -9.79 -9.04
C ALA A 158 8.48 -9.07 -7.73
N ILE A 159 8.17 -9.81 -6.66
CA ILE A 159 7.96 -9.25 -5.32
C ILE A 159 9.24 -8.58 -4.80
N ASN A 160 10.39 -9.25 -4.91
CA ASN A 160 11.65 -8.68 -4.42
C ASN A 160 12.01 -7.40 -5.19
N ASP A 161 11.95 -7.42 -6.53
CA ASP A 161 12.21 -6.22 -7.35
C ASP A 161 11.25 -5.08 -7.01
N ALA A 162 9.95 -5.38 -6.85
CA ALA A 162 8.98 -4.36 -6.50
C ALA A 162 9.25 -3.76 -5.11
N LEU A 163 9.53 -4.58 -4.10
CA LEU A 163 9.86 -4.11 -2.75
C LEU A 163 11.16 -3.30 -2.72
N GLU A 164 12.22 -3.76 -3.39
CA GLU A 164 13.51 -3.06 -3.46
C GLU A 164 13.37 -1.67 -4.11
N ARG A 165 12.57 -1.54 -5.17
CA ARG A 165 12.30 -0.23 -5.81
C ARG A 165 11.55 0.71 -4.87
N PHE A 166 10.53 0.21 -4.16
CA PHE A 166 9.74 1.02 -3.23
C PHE A 166 10.55 1.41 -1.99
N GLU A 167 11.42 0.53 -1.50
CA GLU A 167 12.38 0.84 -0.44
C GLU A 167 13.38 1.92 -0.89
N SER A 168 13.87 1.86 -2.14
CA SER A 168 14.72 2.90 -2.71
C SER A 168 13.99 4.24 -2.82
N MET A 169 12.72 4.24 -3.23
CA MET A 169 11.92 5.45 -3.38
C MET A 169 11.62 6.14 -2.05
N TYR A 170 11.31 5.37 -1.00
CA TYR A 170 10.81 5.92 0.27
C TYR A 170 11.81 5.86 1.42
N GLY A 171 12.91 5.10 1.29
CA GLY A 171 13.92 4.92 2.32
C GLY A 171 13.50 3.97 3.46
N PHE A 172 12.47 3.14 3.25
CA PHE A 172 11.99 2.15 4.22
C PHE A 172 11.23 0.99 3.57
N ASP A 173 11.24 -0.16 4.23
CA ASP A 173 10.44 -1.33 3.83
C ASP A 173 8.95 -1.08 4.11
N VAL A 174 8.16 -0.99 3.04
CA VAL A 174 6.71 -0.70 3.10
C VAL A 174 5.87 -1.85 3.67
N ASN A 175 6.39 -3.08 3.69
CA ASN A 175 5.73 -4.26 4.25
C ASN A 175 6.05 -4.46 5.74
N GLU A 176 7.28 -4.17 6.16
CA GLU A 176 7.72 -4.42 7.54
C GLU A 176 7.53 -3.20 8.46
N ILE A 177 7.73 -1.99 7.95
CA ILE A 177 7.58 -0.77 8.75
C ILE A 177 6.11 -0.44 8.93
N LYS A 178 5.64 -0.52 10.18
CA LYS A 178 4.29 -0.09 10.54
C LYS A 178 4.18 1.45 10.45
N PRO A 179 3.22 2.01 9.67
CA PRO A 179 2.96 3.43 9.66
C PRO A 179 2.47 3.91 11.04
N ILE A 180 2.92 5.09 11.45
CA ILE A 180 2.49 5.76 12.67
C ILE A 180 1.38 6.75 12.31
N ASP A 181 0.24 6.66 12.98
CA ASP A 181 -0.82 7.66 12.86
C ASP A 181 -0.41 8.95 13.58
N ILE A 182 0.21 9.86 12.83
CA ILE A 182 0.65 11.16 13.34
C ILE A 182 -0.53 12.02 13.82
N THR A 183 -1.77 11.71 13.42
CA THR A 183 -2.99 12.44 13.78
C THR A 183 -3.62 11.98 15.09
N GLN A 184 -3.16 10.86 15.64
CA GLN A 184 -3.67 10.30 16.90
C GLN A 184 -2.57 10.13 17.95
N GLY A 185 -1.29 10.23 17.57
CA GLY A 185 -0.17 10.15 18.52
C GLY A 185 1.15 9.80 17.85
N GLY A 186 1.90 8.87 18.47
CA GLY A 186 3.25 8.52 18.02
C GLY A 186 4.34 9.45 18.56
N GLN A 187 4.24 9.85 19.83
CA GLN A 187 5.16 10.80 20.44
C GLN A 187 6.63 10.42 20.23
N SER A 188 7.38 11.30 19.58
CA SER A 188 8.82 11.14 19.37
C SER A 188 9.51 12.50 19.28
N SER A 189 10.77 12.55 19.68
CA SER A 189 11.62 13.74 19.51
C SER A 189 12.15 13.92 18.09
N TYR A 190 12.06 12.88 17.24
CA TYR A 190 12.49 12.92 15.85
C TYR A 190 11.65 11.97 14.98
N ALA A 191 11.47 12.29 13.70
CA ALA A 191 10.74 11.44 12.76
C ALA A 191 11.54 10.17 12.39
N GLN A 192 10.96 9.01 12.69
CA GLN A 192 11.44 7.69 12.27
C GLN A 192 10.75 7.26 10.96
N SER A 193 11.17 6.15 10.33
CA SER A 193 10.54 5.63 9.10
C SER A 193 9.03 5.44 9.22
N GLY A 194 8.52 4.94 10.36
CA GLY A 194 7.07 4.83 10.58
C GLY A 194 6.33 6.17 10.60
N HIS A 195 6.99 7.24 11.06
CA HIS A 195 6.44 8.59 11.03
C HIS A 195 6.41 9.14 9.60
N LYS A 196 7.51 9.00 8.85
CA LYS A 196 7.60 9.39 7.44
C LYS A 196 6.54 8.68 6.60
N TYR A 197 6.37 7.38 6.82
CA TYR A 197 5.33 6.57 6.19
C TYR A 197 3.93 7.09 6.53
N GLY A 198 3.62 7.26 7.82
CA GLY A 198 2.31 7.78 8.26
C GLY A 198 2.01 9.20 7.76
N ALA A 199 3.00 10.07 7.72
CA ALA A 199 2.89 11.42 7.17
C ALA A 199 2.54 11.40 5.68
N LEU A 200 3.22 10.55 4.89
CA LEU A 200 2.90 10.38 3.48
C LEU A 200 1.47 9.85 3.29
N LEU A 201 1.00 8.89 4.08
CA LEU A 201 -0.38 8.41 3.98
C LEU A 201 -1.39 9.49 4.38
N THR A 202 -1.08 10.30 5.38
CA THR A 202 -1.90 11.48 5.75
C THR A 202 -1.93 12.52 4.62
N ALA A 203 -0.84 12.67 3.87
CA ALA A 203 -0.76 13.58 2.73
C ALA A 203 -1.75 13.23 1.61
N TYR A 204 -2.14 11.96 1.44
CA TYR A 204 -3.15 11.57 0.44
C TYR A 204 -4.52 12.18 0.78
N SER A 205 -4.85 12.19 2.07
CA SER A 205 -6.08 12.81 2.57
C SER A 205 -6.01 14.32 2.44
N SER A 206 -4.84 14.92 2.71
CA SER A 206 -4.61 16.37 2.55
C SER A 206 -4.82 16.82 1.10
N PHE A 207 -4.19 16.14 0.15
CA PHE A 207 -4.38 16.39 -1.28
C PHE A 207 -5.83 16.19 -1.71
N SER A 208 -6.48 15.12 -1.24
CA SER A 208 -7.90 14.87 -1.52
C SER A 208 -8.79 15.99 -0.96
N GLY A 209 -8.49 16.50 0.24
CA GLY A 209 -9.19 17.61 0.88
C GLY A 209 -9.16 18.89 0.05
N ASP A 210 -8.01 19.23 -0.53
CA ASP A 210 -7.88 20.37 -1.43
C ASP A 210 -8.75 20.23 -2.68
N LEU A 211 -8.86 19.03 -3.23
CA LEU A 211 -9.73 18.76 -4.38
C LEU A 211 -11.22 18.82 -4.01
N ILE A 212 -11.60 18.38 -2.80
CA ILE A 212 -12.97 18.57 -2.29
C ILE A 212 -13.30 20.07 -2.20
N ASN A 213 -12.40 20.87 -1.65
CA ASN A 213 -12.58 22.32 -1.50
C ASN A 213 -12.63 23.02 -2.86
N LYS A 214 -11.77 22.60 -3.81
CA LYS A 214 -11.71 23.16 -5.16
C LYS A 214 -12.92 22.81 -6.02
N TYR A 215 -13.45 21.60 -5.85
CA TYR A 215 -14.59 21.09 -6.60
C TYR A 215 -15.71 20.66 -5.65
N PRO A 216 -16.39 21.59 -4.96
CA PRO A 216 -17.34 21.23 -3.90
C PRO A 216 -18.61 20.60 -4.48
N SER A 217 -18.87 19.35 -4.10
CA SER A 217 -20.13 18.64 -4.36
C SER A 217 -20.31 17.49 -3.35
N ASP A 218 -21.53 16.95 -3.23
CA ASP A 218 -21.78 15.77 -2.39
C ASP A 218 -20.98 14.55 -2.89
N GLU A 219 -20.83 14.42 -4.21
CA GLU A 219 -20.06 13.33 -4.83
C GLU A 219 -18.57 13.44 -4.51
N SER A 220 -18.03 14.66 -4.45
CA SER A 220 -16.61 14.96 -4.21
C SER A 220 -16.08 14.30 -2.93
N ARG A 221 -16.91 14.18 -1.90
CA ARG A 221 -16.53 13.61 -0.59
C ARG A 221 -16.30 12.08 -0.64
N THR A 222 -16.89 11.42 -1.63
CA THR A 222 -16.68 9.98 -1.88
C THR A 222 -15.77 9.72 -3.08
N LEU A 223 -15.61 10.70 -3.97
CA LEU A 223 -14.76 10.65 -5.14
C LEU A 223 -13.31 10.97 -4.78
N TYR A 224 -13.05 12.08 -4.08
CA TYR A 224 -11.73 12.50 -3.65
C TYR A 224 -11.44 11.92 -2.26
N THR A 225 -10.88 10.72 -2.27
CA THR A 225 -10.48 10.00 -1.07
C THR A 225 -9.11 9.39 -1.32
N SER A 226 -8.30 9.24 -0.27
CA SER A 226 -7.02 8.54 -0.37
C SER A 226 -7.17 7.13 -0.95
N MET A 227 -8.27 6.42 -0.64
CA MET A 227 -8.56 5.09 -1.19
C MET A 227 -8.77 5.10 -2.71
N HIS A 228 -9.38 6.15 -3.27
CA HIS A 228 -9.52 6.26 -4.72
C HIS A 228 -8.17 6.60 -5.37
N LEU A 229 -7.37 7.47 -4.76
CA LEU A 229 -6.01 7.74 -5.24
C LEU A 229 -5.13 6.48 -5.20
N SER A 230 -5.26 5.65 -4.16
CA SER A 230 -4.59 4.35 -4.06
C SER A 230 -5.03 3.38 -5.16
N ASP A 231 -6.34 3.27 -5.44
CA ASP A 231 -6.86 2.45 -6.55
C ASP A 231 -6.37 2.95 -7.92
N ILE A 232 -6.22 4.26 -8.08
CA ILE A 232 -5.62 4.87 -9.28
C ILE A 232 -4.17 4.41 -9.41
N GLN A 233 -3.32 4.64 -8.40
CA GLN A 233 -1.90 4.29 -8.47
C GLN A 233 -1.67 2.80 -8.71
N TYR A 234 -2.46 1.94 -8.07
CA TYR A 234 -2.41 0.50 -8.31
C TYR A 234 -2.72 0.15 -9.77
N ARG A 235 -3.77 0.73 -10.35
CA ARG A 235 -4.16 0.47 -11.75
C ARG A 235 -3.14 1.01 -12.74
N ASP A 236 -2.55 2.17 -12.44
CA ASP A 236 -1.53 2.85 -13.23
C ASP A 236 -0.27 1.97 -13.35
N ILE A 237 0.37 1.69 -12.22
CA ILE A 237 1.61 0.90 -12.21
C ILE A 237 1.41 -0.55 -12.69
N ARG A 238 0.21 -1.10 -12.54
CA ARG A 238 -0.12 -2.44 -13.07
C ARG A 238 -0.26 -2.45 -14.59
N ALA A 239 -0.57 -1.31 -15.21
CA ALA A 239 -0.80 -1.22 -16.64
C ALA A 239 0.51 -1.39 -17.43
N ASP A 240 1.58 -0.71 -17.01
CA ASP A 240 2.84 -0.69 -17.75
C ASP A 240 4.11 -0.66 -16.87
N GLY A 241 3.97 -0.80 -15.55
CA GLY A 241 5.07 -0.76 -14.60
C GLY A 241 5.53 0.63 -14.22
N VAL A 242 4.85 1.69 -14.68
CA VAL A 242 5.21 3.09 -14.47
C VAL A 242 4.04 3.86 -13.84
N LEU A 243 4.35 4.86 -13.03
CA LEU A 243 3.40 5.81 -12.46
C LEU A 243 3.39 7.07 -13.34
N ASP A 244 2.50 7.08 -14.33
CA ASP A 244 2.42 8.17 -15.31
C ASP A 244 0.99 8.61 -15.68
N GLY A 245 -0.01 8.01 -15.04
CA GLY A 245 -1.41 8.29 -15.25
C GLY A 245 -2.02 7.55 -16.42
N GLN A 246 -1.52 6.36 -16.75
CA GLN A 246 -2.05 5.52 -17.82
C GLN A 246 -2.66 4.22 -17.28
N GLU A 247 -3.85 3.89 -17.77
CA GLU A 247 -4.44 2.56 -17.60
C GLU A 247 -4.56 1.88 -18.96
N VAL A 248 -4.60 0.54 -18.97
CA VAL A 248 -4.99 -0.22 -20.16
C VAL A 248 -6.48 -0.58 -20.10
N ASP A 249 -7.19 -0.35 -21.21
CA ASP A 249 -8.57 -0.81 -21.34
C ASP A 249 -8.65 -2.34 -21.53
N GLY A 250 -9.88 -2.88 -21.59
CA GLY A 250 -10.09 -4.32 -21.78
C GLY A 250 -9.58 -4.88 -23.13
N ASN A 251 -9.16 -4.02 -24.06
CA ASN A 251 -8.54 -4.38 -25.34
C ASN A 251 -7.02 -4.16 -25.34
N GLY A 252 -6.44 -3.74 -24.21
CA GLY A 252 -5.01 -3.42 -24.09
C GLY A 252 -4.62 -2.05 -24.65
N VAL A 253 -5.57 -1.14 -24.85
CA VAL A 253 -5.29 0.22 -25.34
C VAL A 253 -5.03 1.14 -24.15
N ALA A 254 -3.91 1.87 -24.19
CA ALA A 254 -3.57 2.87 -23.19
C ALA A 254 -4.59 4.02 -23.17
N LYS A 255 -4.99 4.43 -21.97
CA LYS A 255 -5.96 5.48 -21.71
C LYS A 255 -5.49 6.31 -20.51
N LYS A 256 -5.67 7.63 -20.60
CA LYS A 256 -5.38 8.53 -19.48
C LYS A 256 -6.34 8.32 -18.31
N MET A 257 -5.78 8.44 -17.11
CA MET A 257 -6.49 8.34 -15.85
C MET A 257 -6.80 9.72 -15.29
N ASN A 258 -7.92 9.79 -14.55
CA ASN A 258 -8.37 11.01 -13.91
C ASN A 258 -8.74 10.71 -12.45
N PHE A 259 -8.37 11.61 -11.55
CA PHE A 259 -8.92 11.70 -10.21
C PHE A 259 -10.02 12.75 -10.22
N GLY A 260 -11.24 12.31 -10.53
CA GLY A 260 -12.36 13.23 -10.78
C GLY A 260 -12.05 14.19 -11.93
N GLN A 261 -12.00 15.49 -11.63
CA GLN A 261 -11.68 16.55 -12.59
C GLN A 261 -10.18 16.80 -12.80
N VAL A 262 -9.30 16.05 -12.15
CA VAL A 262 -7.84 16.21 -12.24
C VAL A 262 -7.24 15.10 -13.09
N ASP A 263 -6.45 15.46 -14.10
CA ASP A 263 -5.66 14.49 -14.87
C ASP A 263 -4.54 13.94 -14.01
N ILE A 264 -4.34 12.63 -14.03
CA ILE A 264 -3.24 11.99 -13.30
C ILE A 264 -1.92 12.17 -14.03
N THR A 265 -0.88 12.52 -13.29
CA THR A 265 0.49 12.69 -13.79
C THR A 265 1.50 12.25 -12.73
N ALA A 266 2.76 12.05 -13.15
CA ALA A 266 3.88 11.81 -12.24
C ALA A 266 4.04 12.92 -11.17
N ASP A 267 3.65 14.17 -11.47
CA ASP A 267 3.76 15.27 -10.52
C ASP A 267 2.84 15.08 -9.30
N ILE A 268 1.63 14.54 -9.50
CA ILE A 268 0.70 14.26 -8.39
C ILE A 268 1.33 13.27 -7.41
N TYR A 269 1.98 12.23 -7.91
CA TYR A 269 2.58 11.20 -7.07
C TYR A 269 3.88 11.63 -6.39
N THR A 270 4.45 12.77 -6.78
CA THR A 270 5.78 13.22 -6.35
C THR A 270 5.73 14.60 -5.74
N ASN A 271 5.70 15.65 -6.56
CA ASN A 271 5.71 17.05 -6.14
C ASN A 271 4.51 17.39 -5.25
N ASP A 272 3.29 17.03 -5.65
CA ASP A 272 2.09 17.38 -4.89
C ASP A 272 2.06 16.62 -3.56
N LEU A 273 2.32 15.30 -3.56
CA LEU A 273 2.39 14.52 -2.31
C LEU A 273 3.57 14.93 -1.41
N SER A 274 4.68 15.39 -1.98
CA SER A 274 5.80 15.98 -1.22
C SER A 274 5.37 17.27 -0.51
N GLN A 275 4.68 18.16 -1.22
CA GLN A 275 4.10 19.38 -0.66
C GLN A 275 3.11 19.04 0.47
N HIS A 276 2.17 18.13 0.21
CA HIS A 276 1.18 17.73 1.21
C HIS A 276 1.80 16.99 2.40
N THR A 277 2.93 16.30 2.23
CA THR A 277 3.68 15.73 3.36
C THR A 277 4.19 16.84 4.28
N LEU A 278 4.72 17.94 3.74
CA LEU A 278 5.12 19.09 4.56
C LEU A 278 3.92 19.81 5.17
N ILE A 279 2.81 19.97 4.42
CA ILE A 279 1.58 20.58 4.93
C ILE A 279 1.07 19.86 6.18
N VAL A 280 0.98 18.52 6.13
CA VAL A 280 0.42 17.76 7.27
C VAL A 280 1.33 17.76 8.48
N VAL A 281 2.66 17.74 8.31
CA VAL A 281 3.61 17.72 9.45
C VAL A 281 3.83 19.10 10.07
N ASN A 282 3.62 20.19 9.31
CA ASN A 282 3.66 21.56 9.83
C ASN A 282 2.36 21.97 10.52
N ASN A 283 1.24 21.29 10.26
CA ASN A 283 -0.03 21.59 10.90
C ASN A 283 -0.08 20.99 12.32
N PRO A 284 -0.08 21.79 13.40
CA PRO A 284 -0.05 21.29 14.77
C PRO A 284 -1.36 20.61 15.21
N ASP A 285 -2.48 20.86 14.51
CA ASP A 285 -3.75 20.17 14.77
C ASP A 285 -3.80 18.78 14.12
N LEU A 286 -2.93 18.53 13.13
CA LEU A 286 -2.79 17.23 12.45
C LEU A 286 -1.58 16.44 12.93
N ASN A 287 -0.42 17.07 13.12
CA ASN A 287 0.78 16.40 13.59
C ASN A 287 0.82 16.34 15.13
N LEU A 288 0.02 15.45 15.68
CA LEU A 288 0.00 15.17 17.11
C LEU A 288 1.18 14.33 17.57
N SER A 289 2.08 13.87 16.70
CA SER A 289 3.26 13.07 17.06
C SER A 289 4.37 13.84 17.78
N GLY A 290 4.32 15.17 17.77
CA GLY A 290 5.33 16.03 18.40
C GLY A 290 6.68 16.07 17.69
N THR A 291 6.84 15.35 16.57
CA THR A 291 8.04 15.43 15.71
C THR A 291 8.08 16.76 14.95
N SER A 292 9.29 17.27 14.70
CA SER A 292 9.49 18.54 13.98
C SER A 292 9.26 18.35 12.49
N ALA A 293 8.65 19.34 11.82
CA ALA A 293 8.53 19.35 10.37
C ALA A 293 9.90 19.32 9.66
N GLU A 294 10.95 19.85 10.29
CA GLU A 294 12.33 19.78 9.81
C GLU A 294 12.79 18.33 9.56
N ASP A 295 12.36 17.38 10.40
CA ASP A 295 12.73 15.96 10.29
C ASP A 295 12.18 15.29 9.02
N TYR A 296 11.22 15.94 8.34
CA TYR A 296 10.58 15.44 7.13
C TYR A 296 11.11 16.12 5.85
N GLN A 297 11.92 17.18 5.94
CA GLN A 297 12.38 17.92 4.76
C GLN A 297 13.19 17.06 3.78
N GLU A 298 14.08 16.21 4.29
CA GLU A 298 14.85 15.29 3.45
C GLU A 298 13.94 14.27 2.77
N PHE A 299 12.94 13.76 3.49
CA PHE A 299 11.97 12.81 2.94
C PHE A 299 11.05 13.46 1.90
N ALA A 300 10.54 14.66 2.15
CA ALA A 300 9.77 15.42 1.17
C ALA A 300 10.61 15.73 -0.08
N THR A 301 11.88 16.09 0.10
CA THR A 301 12.81 16.30 -1.03
C THR A 301 13.00 15.00 -1.81
N GLN A 302 13.19 13.87 -1.13
CA GLN A 302 13.30 12.55 -1.75
C GLN A 302 12.07 12.22 -2.59
N LEU A 303 10.86 12.45 -2.08
CA LEU A 303 9.61 12.27 -2.85
C LEU A 303 9.56 13.15 -4.10
N ASN A 304 9.97 14.42 -3.98
CA ASN A 304 9.88 15.38 -5.07
C ASN A 304 10.88 15.08 -6.21
N ILE A 305 12.07 14.55 -5.90
CA ILE A 305 13.08 14.27 -6.94
C ILE A 305 12.79 13.02 -7.78
N LEU A 306 11.84 12.17 -7.36
CA LEU A 306 11.46 10.96 -8.10
C LEU A 306 11.04 11.29 -9.54
N GLY A 307 11.57 10.54 -10.50
CA GLY A 307 11.31 10.73 -11.93
C GLY A 307 12.05 11.91 -12.56
N THR A 308 12.82 12.70 -11.79
CA THR A 308 13.64 13.77 -12.37
C THR A 308 14.96 13.24 -12.91
N SER A 309 15.74 14.07 -13.60
CA SER A 309 17.10 13.70 -14.04
C SER A 309 18.04 13.30 -12.91
N SER A 310 17.70 13.66 -11.66
CA SER A 310 18.44 13.27 -10.45
C SER A 310 18.05 11.90 -9.89
N ASP A 311 16.89 11.34 -10.28
CA ASP A 311 16.48 9.98 -9.92
C ASP A 311 15.57 9.35 -11.00
N THR A 312 16.13 8.37 -11.71
CA THR A 312 15.43 7.56 -12.72
C THR A 312 15.31 6.09 -12.32
N SER A 313 15.64 5.76 -11.07
CA SER A 313 15.75 4.38 -10.58
C SER A 313 14.43 3.79 -10.08
N GLY A 314 13.42 4.62 -9.87
CA GLY A 314 12.10 4.23 -9.39
C GLY A 314 11.14 3.80 -10.50
N VAL A 315 9.85 3.83 -10.16
CA VAL A 315 8.73 3.48 -11.06
C VAL A 315 8.00 4.72 -11.56
N VAL A 316 8.51 5.91 -11.30
CA VAL A 316 7.88 7.18 -11.70
C VAL A 316 8.37 7.57 -13.08
N ALA A 317 7.46 8.00 -13.96
CA ALA A 317 7.83 8.48 -15.29
C ALA A 317 8.74 9.73 -15.23
N PRO A 318 9.58 9.94 -16.28
CA PRO A 318 10.38 11.14 -16.39
C PRO A 318 9.55 12.42 -16.27
N ARG A 319 9.96 13.33 -15.39
CA ARG A 319 9.35 14.65 -15.16
C ARG A 319 10.40 15.73 -14.91
N ASP A 320 10.02 16.98 -15.10
CA ASP A 320 10.86 18.12 -14.76
C ASP A 320 10.79 18.43 -13.26
N MET A 321 11.92 18.75 -12.64
CA MET A 321 11.95 19.16 -11.23
C MET A 321 11.12 20.43 -11.03
N LYS A 322 10.25 20.41 -10.02
CA LYS A 322 9.48 21.58 -9.57
C LYS A 322 9.85 21.92 -8.13
N PRO A 323 9.87 23.20 -7.73
CA PRO A 323 9.94 23.56 -6.32
C PRO A 323 8.81 22.89 -5.53
N ILE A 324 9.06 22.51 -4.27
CA ILE A 324 8.01 21.98 -3.38
C ILE A 324 7.00 23.07 -3.03
N ASP A 325 7.49 24.31 -2.96
CA ASP A 325 6.68 25.48 -2.69
C ASP A 325 7.21 26.69 -3.47
N GLU A 326 6.26 27.45 -4.00
CA GLU A 326 6.47 28.71 -4.72
C GLU A 326 5.72 29.88 -4.07
N THR A 327 4.93 29.62 -3.02
CA THR A 327 4.13 30.61 -2.31
C THR A 327 5.00 31.23 -1.22
N PRO A 328 5.20 32.56 -1.21
CA PRO A 328 5.97 33.17 -0.14
C PRO A 328 5.16 33.15 1.19
N PRO A 329 5.83 33.02 2.34
CA PRO A 329 5.18 33.13 3.64
C PRO A 329 4.45 34.47 3.81
N GLU A 330 3.27 34.42 4.43
CA GLU A 330 2.50 35.62 4.77
C GLU A 330 2.86 36.12 6.17
N ILE A 331 2.99 37.43 6.32
CA ILE A 331 3.20 38.10 7.62
C ILE A 331 2.02 39.01 7.88
N SER A 332 1.35 38.82 9.01
CA SER A 332 0.28 39.68 9.48
C SER A 332 0.57 40.20 10.89
N ARG A 333 0.13 41.43 11.18
CA ARG A 333 0.20 41.98 12.53
C ARG A 333 -1.03 41.54 13.31
N GLU A 334 -0.82 40.97 14.48
CA GLU A 334 -1.92 40.71 15.40
C GLU A 334 -2.37 41.99 16.09
N GLY A 335 -3.69 42.20 16.14
CA GLY A 335 -4.33 43.36 16.77
C GLY A 335 -4.44 44.60 15.86
N GLY A 336 -5.49 45.39 16.07
CA GLY A 336 -5.82 46.58 15.27
C GLY A 336 -5.48 47.93 15.92
N ASN A 337 -4.77 47.93 17.05
CA ASN A 337 -4.55 49.14 17.84
C ASN A 337 -3.51 50.07 17.18
N VAL A 338 -3.72 51.37 17.33
CA VAL A 338 -2.73 52.38 16.93
C VAL A 338 -1.52 52.28 17.86
N LEU A 339 -0.34 52.13 17.29
CA LEU A 339 0.91 52.04 18.05
C LEU A 339 1.28 53.42 18.62
N ALA A 340 1.60 53.50 19.92
CA ALA A 340 2.01 54.75 20.55
C ALA A 340 3.03 54.56 21.68
N GLY A 341 4.08 55.37 21.69
CA GLY A 341 5.12 55.32 22.73
C GLY A 341 5.94 54.02 22.68
N ALA A 342 6.19 53.44 23.85
CA ALA A 342 6.75 52.08 23.94
C ALA A 342 5.58 51.10 23.83
N ASP A 343 5.56 50.34 22.75
CA ASP A 343 4.47 49.43 22.40
C ASP A 343 5.04 48.07 21.95
N GLN A 344 4.21 47.03 21.97
CA GLN A 344 4.58 45.67 21.56
C GLN A 344 3.81 45.29 20.29
N ILE A 345 4.52 44.75 19.31
CA ILE A 345 3.95 44.21 18.08
C ILE A 345 4.10 42.70 18.13
N THR A 346 3.00 41.97 17.92
CA THR A 346 3.02 40.54 17.63
C THR A 346 2.79 40.37 16.14
N LEU A 347 3.65 39.58 15.49
CA LEU A 347 3.52 39.22 14.08
C LEU A 347 3.18 37.73 14.02
N ALA A 348 2.11 37.40 13.30
CA ALA A 348 1.82 36.04 12.90
C ALA A 348 2.44 35.82 11.52
N ILE A 349 3.22 34.75 11.39
CA ILE A 349 3.85 34.33 10.15
C ILE A 349 3.29 32.95 9.83
N SER A 350 2.80 32.77 8.61
CA SER A 350 2.18 31.52 8.17
C SER A 350 2.63 31.15 6.77
N ASP A 351 2.89 29.87 6.59
CA ASP A 351 3.12 29.24 5.30
C ASP A 351 2.62 27.79 5.39
N ASP A 352 1.99 27.28 4.33
CA ASP A 352 1.37 25.97 4.34
C ASP A 352 2.42 24.83 4.40
N VAL A 353 3.59 24.99 3.77
CA VAL A 353 4.68 23.99 3.84
C VAL A 353 5.73 24.30 4.92
N GLY A 354 5.56 25.42 5.61
CA GLY A 354 6.39 25.86 6.73
C GLY A 354 7.35 27.00 6.39
N VAL A 355 7.83 27.68 7.42
CA VAL A 355 8.71 28.86 7.29
C VAL A 355 10.15 28.47 7.62
N ASN A 356 11.07 28.68 6.67
CA ASN A 356 12.46 28.29 6.83
C ASN A 356 13.28 29.22 7.75
N ASP A 357 13.13 30.55 7.62
CA ASP A 357 13.80 31.54 8.47
C ASP A 357 12.97 32.83 8.60
N VAL A 358 13.16 33.55 9.70
CA VAL A 358 12.53 34.86 9.95
C VAL A 358 13.60 35.84 10.43
N THR A 359 13.94 36.80 9.57
CA THR A 359 14.87 37.88 9.91
C THR A 359 14.10 39.21 10.03
N VAL A 360 14.28 39.91 11.16
CA VAL A 360 13.77 41.28 11.38
C VAL A 360 14.96 42.23 11.27
N SER A 361 14.97 43.10 10.25
CA SER A 361 16.07 44.03 9.95
C SER A 361 15.74 45.48 10.24
#